data_AF-A0A9N7C8U4-F1
#
_entry.id   AF-A0A9N7C8U4-F1
#
_cell.length_a   1.000
_cell.length_b   1.000
_cell.length_c   1.000
_cell.angle_alpha   90.00
_cell.angle_beta   90.00
_cell.angle_gamma   90.00
#
_symmetry.space_group_name_H-M   'P 1'
#
loop_
_entity.id
_entity.type
_entity.pdbx_description
1 polymer ?
#
loop_
_entity_poly.entity_id
_entity_poly.type
_entity_poly.pdbx_seq_one_letter_code
_entity_poly.pdbx_strand_id
1 'polypeptide(L)'
;MGMNVGSDSTTEDEGIVDINTTPLIDVMLVLLIMLIITIPLQTHSVSIDLPQGNPPPSAAPDPVVDTVAIDFDNTITWNGEPVAGEADLQSRFKDAAAQPVQPEMHIHPDRLASYKVVAHVMADAQRLGVTKLGIMGSDQFMDAQ
;
A
#
# COMPACT_ATOMS: atom_id res chain seq x y z
N MET A 1 38.75 -13.36 -102.73
CA MET A 1 38.98 -12.82 -101.38
C MET A 1 37.71 -13.08 -100.58
N GLY A 2 37.64 -14.22 -99.92
CA GLY A 2 36.52 -14.62 -99.08
C GLY A 2 36.88 -14.38 -97.62
N MET A 3 36.09 -13.59 -96.91
CA MET A 3 36.11 -13.54 -95.45
C MET A 3 34.97 -14.43 -94.94
N ASN A 4 35.37 -15.52 -94.30
CA ASN A 4 34.56 -16.30 -93.38
C ASN A 4 35.01 -15.93 -91.96
N VAL A 5 34.10 -15.41 -91.15
CA VAL A 5 34.17 -15.33 -89.68
C VAL A 5 32.73 -15.63 -89.27
N GLY A 6 32.41 -16.81 -88.75
CA GLY A 6 33.00 -17.39 -87.56
C GLY A 6 32.06 -17.09 -86.40
N SER A 7 30.93 -17.80 -86.36
CA SER A 7 30.08 -17.91 -85.17
C SER A 7 30.86 -18.69 -84.11
N ASP A 8 31.10 -18.07 -82.96
CA ASP A 8 31.39 -18.83 -81.75
C ASP A 8 30.44 -18.43 -80.64
N SER A 9 29.93 -19.47 -80.02
CA SER A 9 28.81 -19.56 -79.11
C SER A 9 29.30 -19.54 -77.68
N THR A 10 28.48 -18.94 -76.80
CA THR A 10 28.36 -19.34 -75.39
C THR A 10 29.57 -19.07 -74.48
N THR A 11 29.52 -17.94 -73.78
CA THR A 11 29.94 -17.89 -72.37
C THR A 11 28.93 -17.03 -71.62
N GLU A 12 27.85 -17.68 -71.18
CA GLU A 12 27.22 -17.35 -69.91
C GLU A 12 28.32 -17.51 -68.85
N ASP A 13 28.84 -16.41 -68.32
CA ASP A 13 29.64 -16.42 -67.09
C ASP A 13 29.01 -15.40 -66.15
N GLU A 14 28.24 -15.95 -65.22
CA GLU A 14 27.67 -15.29 -64.06
C GLU A 14 28.77 -14.58 -63.26
N GLY A 15 29.03 -13.33 -63.60
CA GLY A 15 29.74 -12.41 -62.72
C GLY A 15 28.86 -12.05 -61.53
N ILE A 16 28.77 -12.94 -60.55
CA ILE A 16 28.28 -12.59 -59.21
C ILE A 16 29.26 -11.57 -58.65
N VAL A 17 28.90 -10.29 -58.82
CA VAL A 17 29.57 -9.18 -58.16
C VAL A 17 29.34 -9.36 -56.67
N ASP A 18 30.39 -9.72 -55.94
CA ASP A 18 30.37 -9.78 -54.47
C ASP A 18 30.12 -8.37 -53.94
N ILE A 19 28.86 -8.09 -53.59
CA ILE A 19 28.49 -6.82 -52.98
C ILE A 19 29.14 -6.79 -51.62
N ASN A 20 30.03 -5.83 -51.38
CA ASN A 20 30.59 -5.57 -50.06
C ASN A 20 29.43 -5.31 -49.06
N THR A 21 29.12 -6.31 -48.25
CA THR A 21 28.04 -6.26 -47.27
C THR A 21 28.45 -5.49 -46.01
N THR A 22 29.75 -5.32 -45.76
CA THR A 22 30.27 -4.65 -44.55
C THR A 22 29.86 -3.17 -44.44
N PRO A 23 29.89 -2.32 -45.49
CA PRO A 23 29.39 -0.95 -45.38
C PRO A 23 27.86 -0.90 -45.34
N LEU A 24 27.17 -1.86 -45.95
CA LEU A 24 25.70 -1.93 -45.93
C LEU A 24 25.18 -2.27 -44.52
N ILE A 25 25.86 -3.18 -43.82
CA ILE A 25 25.51 -3.54 -42.44
C ILE A 25 25.70 -2.33 -41.51
N ASP A 26 26.76 -1.55 -41.67
CA ASP A 26 26.98 -0.34 -40.86
C ASP A 26 25.85 0.68 -41.02
N VAL A 27 25.47 0.99 -42.27
CA VAL A 27 24.33 1.88 -42.55
C VAL A 27 23.03 1.34 -41.96
N MET A 28 22.77 0.03 -42.06
CA MET A 28 21.58 -0.58 -41.49
C MET A 28 21.57 -0.54 -39.95
N LEU A 29 22.71 -0.79 -39.29
CA LEU A 29 22.83 -0.73 -37.83
C LEU A 29 22.64 0.69 -37.30
N VAL A 30 23.17 1.70 -38.00
CA VAL A 30 22.94 3.12 -37.67
C VAL A 30 21.44 3.45 -37.72
N LEU A 31 20.71 3.00 -38.75
CA LEU A 31 19.27 3.21 -38.86
C LEU A 31 18.47 2.53 -37.74
N LEU A 32 18.87 1.32 -37.34
CA LEU A 32 18.24 0.61 -36.23
C LEU A 32 18.46 1.33 -34.89
N ILE A 33 19.68 1.80 -34.62
CA ILE A 33 19.98 2.56 -33.41
C ILE A 33 19.17 3.85 -33.39
N MET A 34 19.08 4.58 -34.51
CA MET A 34 18.25 5.77 -34.62
C MET A 34 16.77 5.48 -34.34
N LEU A 35 16.23 4.36 -34.84
CA LEU A 35 14.85 3.95 -34.56
C LEU A 35 14.63 3.62 -33.08
N ILE A 36 15.60 3.00 -32.42
CA ILE A 36 15.52 2.64 -30.99
C ILE A 36 15.54 3.88 -30.09
N ILE A 37 16.45 4.84 -30.35
CA ILE A 37 16.62 6.01 -29.47
C ILE A 37 15.50 7.06 -29.61
N THR A 38 14.71 7.00 -30.68
CA THR A 38 13.65 7.99 -30.94
C THR A 38 12.38 7.75 -30.14
N ILE A 39 12.25 6.60 -29.45
CA ILE A 39 11.10 6.33 -28.59
C ILE A 39 11.23 7.12 -27.28
N PRO A 40 10.32 8.08 -26.99
CA PRO A 40 10.36 8.84 -25.76
C PRO A 40 9.94 7.98 -24.57
N LEU A 41 10.61 8.15 -23.43
CA LEU A 41 10.23 7.53 -22.17
C LEU A 41 8.88 8.12 -21.71
N GLN A 42 7.83 7.30 -21.69
CA GLN A 42 6.53 7.71 -21.14
C GLN A 42 6.58 7.69 -19.61
N THR A 43 6.78 8.86 -19.01
CA THR A 43 6.68 9.03 -17.55
C THR A 43 5.29 9.52 -17.17
N HIS A 44 4.50 8.70 -16.49
CA HIS A 44 3.28 9.14 -15.83
C HIS A 44 3.62 9.72 -14.45
N SER A 45 3.90 11.02 -14.38
CA SER A 45 3.97 11.72 -13.10
C SER A 45 2.56 12.18 -12.70
N VAL A 46 1.98 11.50 -11.71
CA VAL A 46 0.83 12.04 -10.99
C VAL A 46 1.38 13.01 -9.95
N SER A 47 1.26 14.31 -10.21
CA SER A 47 1.56 15.34 -9.21
C SER A 47 0.46 15.30 -8.15
N ILE A 48 0.70 14.57 -7.05
CA ILE A 48 -0.13 14.65 -5.86
C ILE A 48 0.34 15.89 -5.08
N ASP A 49 -0.34 17.01 -5.31
CA ASP A 49 -0.28 18.14 -4.39
C ASP A 49 -1.06 17.74 -3.14
N LEU A 50 -0.34 17.33 -2.10
CA LEU A 50 -0.92 17.25 -0.75
C LEU A 50 -1.15 18.69 -0.27
N PRO A 51 -2.42 19.13 -0.08
CA PRO A 51 -2.67 20.46 0.45
C PRO A 51 -2.11 20.52 1.87
N GLN A 52 -1.10 21.38 2.09
CA GLN A 52 -0.70 21.81 3.43
C GLN A 52 -1.70 22.84 3.96
N GLY A 53 -2.95 22.41 4.12
CA GLY A 53 -3.94 23.15 4.87
C GLY A 53 -3.93 22.63 6.30
N ASN A 54 -3.56 23.48 7.26
CA ASN A 54 -3.95 23.23 8.64
C ASN A 54 -5.48 23.04 8.62
N PRO A 55 -6.02 21.89 9.04
CA PRO A 55 -7.46 21.70 9.07
C PRO A 55 -8.08 22.89 9.79
N PRO A 56 -9.21 23.46 9.32
CA PRO A 56 -9.96 24.38 10.15
C PRO A 56 -10.16 23.70 11.51
N PRO A 57 -9.93 24.39 12.65
CA PRO A 57 -10.18 23.80 13.95
C PRO A 57 -11.57 23.21 13.92
N SER A 58 -11.67 21.91 14.20
CA SER A 58 -12.94 21.20 14.17
C SER A 58 -13.95 22.01 14.97
N ALA A 59 -15.01 22.47 14.32
CA ALA A 59 -16.11 23.16 14.98
C ALA A 59 -16.92 22.18 15.87
N ALA A 60 -16.67 20.87 15.73
CA ALA A 60 -17.11 19.87 16.69
C ALA A 60 -16.06 19.78 17.80
N PRO A 61 -16.48 19.81 19.09
CA PRO A 61 -15.60 19.43 20.19
C PRO A 61 -14.89 18.12 19.84
N ASP A 62 -13.60 18.03 20.12
CA ASP A 62 -12.88 16.76 19.99
C ASP A 62 -13.70 15.68 20.73
N PRO A 63 -13.96 14.53 20.10
CA PRO A 63 -14.74 13.47 20.73
C PRO A 63 -14.07 13.13 22.07
N VAL A 64 -14.88 13.05 23.12
CA VAL A 64 -14.39 12.60 24.44
C VAL A 64 -13.80 11.20 24.23
N VAL A 65 -12.54 11.01 24.62
CA VAL A 65 -11.86 9.73 24.50
C VAL A 65 -11.84 9.06 25.86
N ASP A 66 -12.41 7.86 25.94
CA ASP A 66 -12.33 7.01 27.11
C ASP A 66 -11.36 5.86 26.85
N THR A 67 -10.37 5.69 27.73
CA THR A 67 -9.34 4.67 27.61
C THR A 67 -9.59 3.53 28.58
N VAL A 68 -9.69 2.31 28.05
CA VAL A 68 -9.75 1.07 28.82
C VAL A 68 -8.41 0.38 28.70
N ALA A 69 -7.59 0.42 29.76
CA ALA A 69 -6.31 -0.26 29.78
C ALA A 69 -6.40 -1.60 30.53
N ILE A 70 -5.73 -2.61 29.99
CA ILE A 70 -5.69 -3.97 30.57
C ILE A 70 -4.23 -4.27 30.87
N ASP A 71 -3.86 -4.33 32.14
CA ASP A 71 -2.48 -4.52 32.59
C ASP A 71 -2.06 -6.01 32.52
N PHE A 72 -0.77 -6.30 32.75
CA PHE A 72 -0.19 -7.65 32.65
C PHE A 72 -0.82 -8.65 33.62
N ASP A 73 -1.36 -8.18 34.75
CA ASP A 73 -2.05 -9.00 35.75
C ASP A 73 -3.55 -9.18 35.44
N ASN A 74 -4.01 -8.65 34.30
CA ASN A 74 -5.41 -8.56 33.86
C ASN A 74 -6.26 -7.58 34.67
N THR A 75 -5.64 -6.65 35.41
CA THR A 75 -6.35 -5.53 36.00
C THR A 75 -6.85 -4.60 34.90
N ILE A 76 -8.15 -4.30 34.95
CA ILE A 76 -8.80 -3.40 33.99
C ILE A 76 -8.89 -2.03 34.65
N THR A 77 -8.41 -1.01 33.96
CA THR A 77 -8.53 0.38 34.37
C THR A 77 -9.30 1.18 33.32
N TRP A 78 -10.13 2.11 33.79
CA TRP A 78 -10.89 3.04 32.97
C TRP A 78 -10.39 4.45 33.24
N ASN A 79 -9.81 5.10 32.23
CA ASN A 79 -9.18 6.41 32.36
C ASN A 79 -8.16 6.49 33.52
N GLY A 80 -7.45 5.37 33.78
CA GLY A 80 -6.49 5.25 34.87
C GLY A 80 -7.09 4.89 36.25
N GLU A 81 -8.42 4.78 36.36
CA GLU A 81 -9.07 4.30 37.58
C GLU A 81 -9.29 2.78 37.53
N PRO A 82 -8.94 2.02 38.57
CA PRO A 82 -9.21 0.59 38.61
C PRO A 82 -10.70 0.33 38.61
N VAL A 83 -11.13 -0.59 37.75
CA VAL A 83 -12.52 -1.02 37.67
C VAL A 83 -12.75 -2.12 38.70
N ALA A 84 -13.74 -1.94 39.58
CA ALA A 84 -13.92 -2.82 40.74
C ALA A 84 -14.40 -4.25 40.38
N GLY A 85 -14.90 -4.44 39.16
CA GLY A 85 -15.32 -5.74 38.65
C GLY A 85 -16.12 -5.63 37.35
N GLU A 86 -16.58 -6.77 36.84
CA GLU A 86 -17.28 -6.86 35.55
C GLU A 86 -18.60 -6.05 35.52
N ALA A 87 -19.33 -6.01 36.64
CA ALA A 87 -20.57 -5.24 36.73
C ALA A 87 -20.33 -3.72 36.62
N ASP A 88 -19.24 -3.21 37.20
CA ASP A 88 -18.83 -1.80 37.10
C ASP A 88 -18.40 -1.48 35.67
N LEU A 89 -17.60 -2.36 35.05
CA LEU A 89 -17.18 -2.24 33.65
C LEU A 89 -18.38 -2.14 32.70
N GLN A 90 -19.35 -3.05 32.84
CA GLN A 90 -20.54 -3.07 32.00
C GLN A 90 -21.44 -1.85 32.25
N SER A 91 -21.48 -1.32 33.48
CA SER A 91 -22.19 -0.06 33.76
C SER A 91 -21.54 1.09 33.00
N ARG A 92 -20.21 1.25 33.10
CA ARG A 92 -19.48 2.31 32.41
C ARG A 92 -19.66 2.25 30.89
N PHE A 93 -19.64 1.05 30.29
CA PHE A 93 -19.93 0.89 28.87
C PHE A 93 -21.36 1.28 28.49
N LYS A 94 -22.36 0.93 29.31
CA LYS A 94 -23.75 1.36 29.08
C LYS A 94 -23.90 2.87 29.17
N ASP A 95 -23.27 3.48 30.17
CA ASP A 95 -23.33 4.92 30.38
C ASP A 95 -22.67 5.67 29.21
N ALA A 96 -21.51 5.18 28.74
CA ALA A 96 -20.84 5.69 27.54
C ALA A 96 -21.69 5.52 26.27
N ALA A 97 -22.33 4.36 26.08
CA ALA A 97 -23.18 4.09 24.92
C ALA A 97 -24.48 4.91 24.92
N ALA A 98 -24.98 5.31 26.09
CA ALA A 98 -26.19 6.11 26.25
C ALA A 98 -25.97 7.61 26.01
N GLN A 99 -24.73 8.07 25.88
CA GLN A 99 -24.45 9.48 25.62
C GLN A 99 -24.95 9.89 24.22
N PRO A 100 -25.50 11.11 24.06
CA PRO A 100 -25.96 11.61 22.75
C PRO A 100 -24.85 11.63 21.69
N VAL A 101 -23.61 11.88 22.14
CA VAL A 101 -22.39 11.75 21.35
C VAL A 101 -21.54 10.70 22.06
N GLN A 102 -21.48 9.49 21.52
CA GLN A 102 -20.67 8.43 22.12
C GLN A 102 -19.19 8.80 22.11
N PRO A 103 -18.47 8.59 23.23
CA PRO A 103 -17.03 8.77 23.28
C PRO A 103 -16.32 7.74 22.39
N GLU A 104 -15.12 8.08 21.96
CA GLU A 104 -14.23 7.12 21.30
C GLU A 104 -13.55 6.27 22.36
N MET A 105 -13.73 4.95 22.24
CA MET A 105 -13.27 4.00 23.22
C MET A 105 -11.95 3.39 22.77
N HIS A 106 -10.87 3.70 23.49
CA HIS A 106 -9.54 3.18 23.20
C HIS A 106 -9.19 2.04 24.14
N ILE A 107 -9.03 0.84 23.58
CA ILE A 107 -8.57 -0.33 24.33
C ILE A 107 -7.05 -0.38 24.22
N HIS A 108 -6.39 -0.29 25.37
CA HIS A 108 -4.94 -0.39 25.54
C HIS A 108 -4.61 -1.66 26.31
N PRO A 109 -4.47 -2.79 25.63
CA PRO A 109 -4.02 -3.99 26.32
C PRO A 109 -2.49 -3.86 26.57
N ASP A 110 -1.96 -4.50 27.63
CA ASP A 110 -0.52 -4.70 27.88
C ASP A 110 -0.02 -5.99 27.24
N ARG A 111 1.19 -6.01 26.67
CA ARG A 111 1.70 -7.13 25.87
C ARG A 111 1.62 -8.51 26.55
N LEU A 112 1.61 -8.55 27.88
CA LEU A 112 1.52 -9.78 28.68
C LEU A 112 0.09 -10.11 29.15
N ALA A 113 -0.88 -9.24 28.89
CA ALA A 113 -2.29 -9.44 29.23
C ALA A 113 -2.88 -10.64 28.48
N SER A 114 -3.78 -11.37 29.16
CA SER A 114 -4.42 -12.54 28.56
C SER A 114 -5.36 -12.13 27.43
N TYR A 115 -5.16 -12.71 26.24
CA TYR A 115 -6.06 -12.51 25.09
C TYR A 115 -7.53 -12.74 25.44
N LYS A 116 -7.82 -13.73 26.31
CA LYS A 116 -9.18 -14.02 26.79
C LYS A 116 -9.83 -12.79 27.43
N VAL A 117 -9.08 -12.04 28.24
CA VAL A 117 -9.59 -10.87 28.95
C VAL A 117 -9.80 -9.72 27.97
N VAL A 118 -8.85 -9.48 27.08
CA VAL A 118 -8.97 -8.45 26.03
C VAL A 118 -10.19 -8.70 25.14
N ALA A 119 -10.35 -9.94 24.65
CA ALA A 119 -11.49 -10.34 23.83
C ALA A 119 -12.81 -10.23 24.60
N HIS A 120 -12.83 -10.56 25.89
CA HIS A 120 -14.01 -10.40 26.75
C HIS A 120 -14.44 -8.94 26.87
N VAL A 121 -13.48 -8.04 27.16
CA VAL A 121 -13.72 -6.59 27.25
C VAL A 121 -14.24 -6.02 25.94
N MET A 122 -13.65 -6.42 24.80
CA MET A 122 -14.12 -6.02 23.47
C MET A 122 -15.53 -6.51 23.17
N ALA A 123 -15.82 -7.78 23.49
CA ALA A 123 -17.15 -8.36 23.26
C ALA A 123 -18.21 -7.67 24.12
N ASP A 124 -17.89 -7.35 25.38
CA ASP A 124 -18.78 -6.62 26.27
C ASP A 124 -19.05 -5.20 25.76
N ALA A 125 -18.02 -4.46 25.34
CA ALA A 125 -18.19 -3.12 24.78
C ALA A 125 -19.10 -3.13 23.53
N GLN A 126 -18.88 -4.07 22.60
CA GLN A 126 -19.70 -4.20 21.39
C GLN A 126 -21.15 -4.60 21.73
N ARG A 127 -21.32 -5.57 22.63
CA ARG A 127 -22.65 -6.05 23.06
C ARG A 127 -23.47 -4.94 23.74
N LEU A 128 -22.81 -4.03 24.44
CA LEU A 128 -23.43 -2.92 25.16
C LEU A 128 -23.64 -1.67 24.29
N GLY A 129 -23.30 -1.73 23.01
CA GLY A 129 -23.64 -0.68 22.03
C GLY A 129 -22.61 0.43 21.90
N VAL A 130 -21.37 0.20 22.34
CA VAL A 130 -20.23 1.08 22.03
C VAL A 130 -19.87 0.91 20.56
N THR A 131 -20.14 1.95 19.75
CA THR A 131 -19.97 1.88 18.29
C THR A 131 -18.59 2.34 17.82
N LYS A 132 -17.92 3.19 18.59
CA LYS A 132 -16.61 3.76 18.27
C LYS A 132 -15.52 3.11 19.11
N LEU A 133 -15.04 1.95 18.68
CA LEU A 133 -14.00 1.19 19.35
C LEU A 133 -12.69 1.26 18.55
N GLY A 134 -11.60 1.63 19.22
CA GLY A 134 -10.24 1.59 18.68
C GLY A 134 -9.34 0.76 19.59
N ILE A 135 -8.47 -0.06 19.01
CA ILE A 135 -7.39 -0.73 19.75
C ILE A 135 -6.12 0.06 19.44
N MET A 136 -5.45 0.59 20.45
CA MET A 136 -4.15 1.22 20.23
C MET A 136 -3.05 0.26 20.63
N GLY A 137 -1.95 0.29 19.87
CA GLY A 137 -0.86 -0.67 20.06
C GLY A 137 -1.21 -2.08 19.56
N SER A 138 -2.08 -2.19 18.56
CA SER A 138 -2.32 -3.45 17.83
C SER A 138 -1.02 -4.10 17.36
N ASP A 139 -0.06 -3.28 16.94
CA ASP A 139 1.19 -3.70 16.30
C ASP A 139 2.07 -4.45 17.31
N GLN A 140 2.20 -3.91 18.52
CA GLN A 140 2.98 -4.50 19.62
C GLN A 140 2.32 -5.75 20.26
N PHE A 141 1.03 -5.98 20.00
CA PHE A 141 0.27 -7.16 20.44
C PHE A 141 0.34 -8.33 19.45
N MET A 142 0.32 -8.03 18.16
CA MET A 142 0.36 -9.06 17.11
C MET A 142 1.77 -9.67 16.98
N ASP A 143 2.82 -8.92 17.30
CA ASP A 143 4.22 -9.36 17.23
C ASP A 143 4.69 -10.23 18.42
N ALA A 144 3.89 -10.37 19.47
CA ALA A 144 4.25 -11.14 20.67
C ALA A 144 3.88 -12.63 20.58
N GLN A 145 3.59 -13.14 19.38
CA GLN A 145 3.27 -14.55 19.12
C GLN A 145 4.16 -15.16 18.05
#